data_AF-A0A0D0AFU6-F1
#
_entry.id   AF-A0A0D0AFU6-F1
#
_cell.length_a   1.000
_cell.length_b   1.000
_cell.length_c   1.000
_cell.angle_alpha   90.00
_cell.angle_beta   90.00
_cell.angle_gamma   90.00
#
_symmetry.space_group_name_H-M   'P 1'
#
loop_
_entity.id
_entity.type
_entity.pdbx_description
1 polymer ?
#
loop_
_entity_poly.entity_id
_entity_poly.type
_entity_poly.pdbx_seq_one_letter_code
_entity_poly.pdbx_strand_id
1 'polypeptide(L)'
;HQSQYPTLSRMARDYLAIQGSSTASERAFSSGGLTGTKRRNRLNKDVFENLQLLKSAYRNGHISAASDAEQHLDSLIAALRDNTDDKDGELV
;
A
#
# COMPACT_ATOMS: atom_id res chain seq x y z
N HIS A 1 2.69 -28.50 -13.22
CA HIS A 1 2.06 -29.66 -12.57
C HIS A 1 0.67 -29.40 -11.97
N GLN A 2 0.15 -28.16 -11.90
CA GLN A 2 -1.18 -27.89 -11.34
C GLN A 2 -2.31 -28.66 -12.04
N SER A 3 -2.27 -28.78 -13.36
CA SER A 3 -3.25 -29.55 -14.16
C SER A 3 -3.16 -31.07 -13.96
N GLN A 4 -1.97 -31.59 -13.63
CA GLN A 4 -1.74 -33.02 -13.38
C GLN A 4 -2.14 -33.42 -11.95
N TYR A 5 -1.95 -32.52 -10.98
CA TYR A 5 -2.26 -32.76 -9.57
C TYR A 5 -2.99 -31.56 -8.95
N PRO A 6 -4.29 -31.37 -9.25
CA PRO A 6 -5.03 -30.19 -8.80
C PRO A 6 -5.15 -30.11 -7.27
N THR A 7 -5.37 -31.23 -6.59
CA THR A 7 -5.47 -31.27 -5.11
C THR A 7 -4.13 -31.04 -4.44
N LEU A 8 -3.08 -31.75 -4.87
CA LEU A 8 -1.75 -31.62 -4.29
C LEU A 8 -1.17 -30.22 -4.52
N SER A 9 -1.38 -29.64 -5.70
CA SER A 9 -0.92 -28.28 -5.98
C SER A 9 -1.60 -27.22 -5.12
N ARG A 10 -2.87 -27.43 -4.73
CA ARG A 10 -3.55 -26.59 -3.75
C ARG A 10 -2.91 -26.71 -2.36
N MET A 11 -2.74 -27.93 -1.87
CA MET A 11 -2.07 -28.19 -0.58
C MET A 11 -0.65 -27.61 -0.56
N ALA A 12 0.13 -27.80 -1.63
CA ALA A 12 1.49 -27.28 -1.71
C ALA A 12 1.53 -25.75 -1.62
N ARG A 13 0.56 -25.04 -2.20
CA ARG A 13 0.48 -23.57 -2.06
C ARG A 13 0.20 -23.15 -0.63
N ASP A 14 -0.70 -23.86 0.06
CA ASP A 14 -1.07 -23.52 1.43
C ASP A 14 0.10 -23.77 2.40
N TYR A 15 0.81 -24.90 2.25
CA TYR A 15 1.90 -25.26 3.17
C TYR A 15 3.23 -24.59 2.85
N LEU A 16 3.62 -24.48 1.57
CA LEU A 16 4.91 -23.89 1.20
C LEU A 16 4.93 -22.37 1.35
N ALA A 17 3.76 -21.72 1.42
CA ALA A 17 3.68 -20.29 1.74
C ALA A 17 3.98 -19.98 3.21
N ILE A 18 3.92 -20.98 4.10
CA ILE A 18 4.19 -20.79 5.53
C ILE A 18 5.69 -20.61 5.71
N GLN A 19 6.09 -19.44 6.22
CA GLN A 19 7.47 -19.13 6.54
C GLN A 19 7.97 -20.06 7.67
N GLY A 20 9.05 -20.80 7.44
CA GLY A 20 9.64 -21.70 8.45
C GLY A 20 10.43 -21.00 9.57
N SER A 21 10.50 -19.66 9.57
CA SER A 21 11.26 -18.88 10.57
C SER A 21 10.65 -17.48 10.78
N SER A 22 11.01 -16.82 11.88
CA SER A 22 10.60 -15.44 12.20
C SER A 22 11.31 -14.36 11.38
N THR A 23 12.23 -14.73 10.46
CA THR A 23 13.10 -13.80 9.73
C THR A 23 12.35 -12.75 8.93
N ALA A 24 11.18 -13.08 8.37
CA ALA A 24 10.33 -12.12 7.67
C ALA A 24 9.81 -11.03 8.60
N SER A 25 9.34 -11.41 9.80
CA SER A 25 8.87 -10.49 10.83
C SER A 25 10.01 -9.62 11.38
N GLU A 26 11.16 -10.21 11.66
CA GLU A 26 12.35 -9.47 12.12
C GLU A 26 12.83 -8.44 11.09
N ARG A 27 12.84 -8.81 9.80
CA ARG A 27 13.15 -7.89 8.71
C ARG A 27 12.14 -6.74 8.64
N ALA A 28 10.85 -7.04 8.77
CA ALA A 28 9.80 -6.02 8.80
C ALA A 28 10.02 -5.03 9.95
N PHE A 29 10.23 -5.52 11.18
CA PHE A 29 10.48 -4.69 12.36
C PHE A 29 11.76 -3.86 12.24
N SER A 30 12.86 -4.47 11.80
CA SER A 30 14.12 -3.77 11.57
C SER A 30 13.95 -2.64 10.54
N SER A 31 13.24 -2.92 9.45
CA SER A 31 12.95 -1.92 8.41
C SER A 31 12.03 -0.78 8.86
N GLY A 32 11.17 -1.04 9.85
CA GLY A 32 10.24 -0.09 10.45
C GLY A 32 10.88 0.80 11.52
N GLY A 33 12.06 0.43 12.04
CA GLY A 33 12.76 1.17 13.10
C GLY A 33 13.06 2.63 12.72
N LEU A 34 13.31 2.92 11.44
CA LEU A 34 13.51 4.30 10.96
C LEU A 34 12.23 5.15 11.08
N THR A 35 11.08 4.59 10.70
CA THR A 35 9.78 5.26 10.77
C THR A 35 9.31 5.39 12.21
N GLY A 36 9.65 4.43 13.07
CA GLY A 36 9.16 4.34 14.46
C GLY A 36 9.94 5.18 15.47
N THR A 37 11.28 5.23 15.41
CA THR A 37 12.07 5.75 16.54
C THR A 37 13.17 6.74 16.16
N LYS A 38 13.66 6.79 14.91
CA LYS A 38 14.81 7.67 14.57
C LYS A 38 14.47 9.13 14.24
N ARG A 39 13.20 9.48 13.99
CA ARG A 39 12.81 10.86 13.61
C ARG A 39 11.90 11.60 14.60
N ARG A 40 11.69 11.10 15.83
CA ARG A 40 10.72 11.68 16.81
C ARG A 40 9.35 11.99 16.16
N ASN A 41 8.93 11.13 15.26
CA ASN A 41 7.65 11.24 14.60
C ASN A 41 6.56 10.85 15.62
N ARG A 42 5.73 11.80 16.06
CA ARG A 42 4.52 11.53 16.87
C ARG A 42 3.44 10.92 15.97
N LEU A 43 3.77 9.83 15.28
CA LEU A 43 2.84 9.11 14.43
C LEU A 43 1.92 8.27 15.32
N ASN A 44 0.63 8.36 15.08
CA ASN A 44 -0.33 7.44 15.66
C ASN A 44 -0.07 6.03 15.09
N LYS A 45 -0.46 5.01 15.87
CA LYS A 45 -0.28 3.60 15.51
C LYS A 45 -0.84 3.30 14.12
N ASP A 46 -2.03 3.79 13.82
CA ASP A 46 -2.72 3.52 12.55
C ASP A 46 -1.96 4.14 11.36
N VAL A 47 -1.44 5.35 11.52
CA VAL A 47 -0.65 6.02 10.46
C VAL A 47 0.66 5.28 10.25
N PHE A 48 1.30 4.82 11.32
CA PHE A 48 2.52 4.02 11.22
C PHE A 48 2.27 2.71 10.47
N GLU A 49 1.19 1.99 10.79
CA GLU A 49 0.78 0.75 10.15
C GLU A 49 0.52 0.96 8.65
N ASN A 50 -0.31 1.96 8.31
CA ASN A 50 -0.61 2.31 6.93
C ASN A 50 0.65 2.65 6.13
N LEU A 51 1.60 3.37 6.73
CA LEU A 51 2.88 3.68 6.08
C LEU A 51 3.75 2.43 5.84
N GLN A 52 3.78 1.47 6.76
CA GLN A 52 4.51 0.22 6.53
C GLN A 52 3.85 -0.63 5.44
N LEU A 53 2.51 -0.68 5.40
CA LEU A 53 1.77 -1.36 4.35
C LEU A 53 2.00 -0.72 2.99
N LEU A 54 1.90 0.61 2.90
CA LEU A 54 2.14 1.39 1.67
C LEU A 54 3.57 1.16 1.15
N LYS A 55 4.56 1.24 2.04
CA LYS A 55 5.97 0.94 1.73
C LYS A 55 6.14 -0.49 1.18
N SER A 56 5.47 -1.47 1.79
CA SER A 56 5.51 -2.87 1.34
C SER A 56 4.86 -3.04 -0.04
N ALA A 57 3.71 -2.39 -0.26
CA ALA A 57 2.97 -2.45 -1.51
C ALA A 57 3.77 -1.89 -2.69
N TYR A 58 4.43 -0.74 -2.52
CA TYR A 58 5.36 -0.22 -3.54
C TYR A 58 6.55 -1.16 -3.76
N ARG A 59 7.14 -1.71 -2.69
CA ARG A 59 8.32 -2.59 -2.79
C ARG A 59 8.02 -3.91 -3.51
N ASN A 60 6.83 -4.45 -3.33
CA ASN A 60 6.38 -5.70 -3.96
C ASN A 60 5.73 -5.46 -5.34
N GLY A 61 5.62 -4.21 -5.79
CA GLY A 61 5.03 -3.86 -7.08
C GLY A 61 3.50 -4.00 -7.14
N HIS A 62 2.82 -4.10 -5.99
CA HIS A 62 1.36 -4.07 -5.94
C HIS A 62 0.79 -2.68 -6.26
N ILE A 63 1.57 -1.64 -5.98
CA ILE A 63 1.28 -0.26 -6.34
C ILE A 63 2.50 0.28 -7.10
N SER A 64 2.27 0.96 -8.22
CA SER A 64 3.31 1.70 -8.93
C SER A 64 3.24 3.17 -8.54
N ALA A 65 4.38 3.74 -8.13
CA ALA A 65 4.46 5.16 -7.78
C ALA A 65 4.08 6.07 -8.96
N ALA A 66 4.36 5.64 -10.19
CA ALA A 66 4.00 6.38 -11.40
C ALA A 66 2.47 6.43 -11.58
N SER A 67 1.81 5.27 -11.52
CA SER A 67 0.35 5.20 -11.71
C SER A 67 -0.41 5.88 -10.57
N ASP A 68 0.09 5.79 -9.34
CA ASP A 68 -0.52 6.40 -8.17
C ASP A 68 -0.41 7.94 -8.23
N ALA A 69 0.72 8.47 -8.73
CA ALA A 69 0.89 9.90 -8.95
C ALA A 69 -0.05 10.43 -10.06
N GLU A 70 -0.21 9.68 -11.15
CA GLU A 70 -1.16 10.00 -12.23
C GLU A 70 -2.60 10.05 -11.71
N GLN A 71 -3.03 9.03 -10.96
CA GLN A 71 -4.36 8.99 -10.35
C GLN A 71 -4.59 10.14 -9.35
N HIS A 72 -3.56 10.48 -8.58
CA HIS A 72 -3.63 11.63 -7.67
C HIS A 72 -3.76 12.95 -8.45
N LEU A 73 -3.10 13.09 -9.60
CA LEU A 73 -3.24 14.27 -10.46
C LEU A 73 -4.64 14.37 -11.06
N ASP A 74 -5.18 13.26 -11.58
CA ASP A 74 -6.54 13.20 -12.12
C ASP A 74 -7.60 13.55 -11.06
N SER A 75 -7.43 13.04 -9.83
CA SER A 75 -8.36 13.36 -8.73
C SER A 75 -8.29 14.83 -8.30
N LEU A 76 -7.11 15.45 -8.31
CA LEU A 76 -6.97 16.89 -8.06
C LEU A 76 -7.65 17.72 -9.15
N ILE A 77 -7.48 17.34 -10.42
CA ILE A 77 -8.13 18.02 -11.55
C ILE A 77 -9.64 17.91 -11.45
N ALA A 78 -10.16 16.73 -11.13
CA ALA A 78 -11.59 16.51 -10.92
C ALA A 78 -12.14 17.37 -9.76
N ALA A 79 -11.43 17.41 -8.63
CA ALA A 79 -11.83 18.23 -7.48
C ALA A 79 -11.82 19.73 -7.82
N LEU A 80 -10.87 20.22 -8.61
CA LEU A 80 -10.84 21.62 -9.03
C LEU A 80 -12.00 21.97 -9.97
N ARG A 81 -12.39 21.06 -10.85
CA ARG A 81 -13.53 21.24 -11.77
C ARG A 81 -14.87 21.35 -11.04
N ASP A 82 -15.06 20.51 -10.01
CA ASP A 82 -16.28 20.54 -9.19
C ASP A 82 -16.40 21.85 -8.39
N ASN A 83 -15.28 22.48 -8.03
CA ASN A 83 -15.26 23.77 -7.33
C ASN A 83 -15.50 25.00 -8.24
N THR A 84 -15.43 24.85 -9.57
CA THR A 84 -15.66 25.95 -10.51
C THR A 84 -17.10 26.07 -10.97
N ASP A 85 -17.89 24.99 -10.88
CA ASP A 85 -19.28 24.96 -11.37
C ASP A 85 -20.27 25.68 -10.42
N ASP A 86 -19.84 26.06 -9.20
CA ASP A 86 -20.65 26.80 -8.21
C ASP A 86 -20.55 28.34 -8.33
N LYS A 87 -19.70 28.89 -9.23
CA LYS A 87 -19.47 30.36 -9.32
C LYS A 87 -20.13 31.07 -10.50
N ASP A 88 -20.77 30.33 -11.40
CA ASP A 88 -21.37 30.91 -12.61
C ASP A 88 -22.86 31.26 -12.47
N GLY A 89 -23.44 31.09 -11.26
CA GLY A 89 -24.87 31.24 -10.99
C GLY A 89 -25.32 32.52 -10.27
N GLU A 90 -24.41 33.42 -9.86
CA GLU A 90 -24.79 34.65 -9.14
C GLU A 90 -24.23 35.90 -9.86
N LEU A 91 -24.88 36.28 -10.95
CA LEU A 91 -24.80 37.62 -11.53
C LEU A 91 -26.19 38.24 -11.47
N VAL A 92 -26.39 39.09 -10.45
CA VAL A 92 -27.46 40.10 -10.35
C VAL A 92 -27.31 41.14 -11.45
#